data_AF-A0AAJ1NY69-F1
#
_entry.id   AF-A0AAJ1NY69-F1
#
_cell.length_a   1.000
_cell.length_b   1.000
_cell.length_c   1.000
_cell.angle_alpha   90.00
_cell.angle_beta   90.00
_cell.angle_gamma   90.00
#
_symmetry.space_group_name_H-M   'P 1'
#
loop_
_entity.id
_entity.type
_entity.pdbx_description
1 polymer ?
#
loop_
_entity_poly.entity_id
_entity_poly.type
_entity_poly.pdbx_seq_one_letter_code
_entity_poly.pdbx_strand_id
1 'polypeptide(L)'
;MLIISVIFMRIFGRYVDSKYFWLFVIGTPAALWIVSFGFRMLVWSLQDSKANGFDRQREQWILRETRRARRALQILNTTFITAHQNDDQELVAVEMLNNLSIITSQIDWKGNESQRVSRFAVDPEETTNFLIARLFSELLADLPIGQFPEKASLVVILDISSSLPFVAVREIWDQVWQESGISCAVEYVAS
;
A
#
# COMPACT_ATOMS: atom_id res chain seq x y z
N MET A 1 -18.94 -10.79 50.94
CA MET A 1 -19.09 -9.36 51.27
C MET A 1 -20.32 -9.08 52.13
N LEU A 2 -21.54 -9.54 51.77
CA LEU A 2 -22.75 -9.30 52.57
C LEU A 2 -22.73 -9.90 53.99
N ILE A 3 -22.19 -11.13 54.15
CA ILE A 3 -22.13 -11.81 55.46
C ILE A 3 -21.24 -11.04 56.45
N ILE A 4 -20.12 -10.47 55.97
CA ILE A 4 -19.19 -9.68 56.78
C ILE A 4 -19.84 -8.35 57.20
N SER A 5 -20.58 -7.70 56.28
CA SER A 5 -21.36 -6.50 56.60
C SER A 5 -22.45 -6.73 57.64
N VAL A 6 -23.13 -7.86 57.60
CA VAL A 6 -24.17 -8.22 58.59
C VAL A 6 -23.55 -8.49 59.97
N ILE A 7 -22.37 -9.11 60.03
CA ILE A 7 -21.64 -9.34 61.28
C ILE A 7 -21.15 -8.00 61.87
N PHE A 8 -20.63 -7.10 61.05
CA PHE A 8 -20.24 -5.74 61.47
C PHE A 8 -21.44 -4.92 61.96
N MET A 9 -22.58 -5.02 61.27
CA MET A 9 -23.83 -4.36 61.68
C MET A 9 -24.32 -4.87 63.04
N ARG A 10 -24.14 -6.16 63.33
CA ARG A 10 -24.55 -6.74 64.63
C ARG A 10 -23.65 -6.29 65.79
N ILE A 11 -22.38 -5.97 65.51
CA ILE A 11 -21.38 -5.54 66.50
C ILE A 11 -21.40 -4.01 66.70
N PHE A 12 -21.48 -3.23 65.63
CA PHE A 12 -21.40 -1.76 65.65
C PHE A 12 -22.73 -1.03 65.47
N GLY A 13 -23.80 -1.71 65.05
CA GLY A 13 -25.11 -1.10 64.78
C GLY A 13 -25.85 -0.56 66.00
N ARG A 14 -25.32 -0.77 67.22
CA ARG A 14 -25.82 -0.12 68.45
C ARG A 14 -25.24 1.28 68.69
N TYR A 15 -24.22 1.70 67.94
CA TYR A 15 -23.46 2.93 68.20
C TYR A 15 -23.50 3.97 67.07
N VAL A 16 -23.96 3.61 65.86
CA VAL A 16 -23.93 4.49 64.69
C VAL A 16 -25.25 4.44 63.94
N ASP A 17 -25.76 5.61 63.56
CA ASP A 17 -27.00 5.75 62.82
C ASP A 17 -26.97 4.93 61.51
N SER A 18 -28.06 4.18 61.24
CA SER A 18 -28.13 3.17 60.19
C SER A 18 -27.70 3.69 58.80
N LYS A 19 -28.05 4.95 58.50
CA LYS A 19 -27.70 5.61 57.23
C LYS A 19 -26.20 5.82 57.06
N TYR A 20 -25.49 6.28 58.10
CA TYR A 20 -24.05 6.51 58.03
C TYR A 20 -23.26 5.21 57.97
N PHE A 21 -23.75 4.15 58.65
CA PHE A 21 -23.15 2.83 58.57
C PHE A 21 -23.20 2.27 57.14
N TRP A 22 -24.36 2.31 56.48
CA TRP A 22 -24.50 1.85 55.10
C TRP A 22 -23.66 2.66 54.11
N LEU A 23 -23.60 3.99 54.31
CA LEU A 23 -22.75 4.87 53.50
C LEU A 23 -21.27 4.52 53.65
N PHE A 24 -20.80 4.16 54.85
CA PHE A 24 -19.41 3.78 55.06
C PHE A 24 -19.10 2.39 54.50
N VAL A 25 -19.97 1.40 54.77
CA VAL A 25 -19.77 0.00 54.35
C VAL A 25 -19.77 -0.15 52.83
N ILE A 26 -20.59 0.62 52.11
CA ILE A 26 -20.64 0.56 50.64
C ILE A 26 -19.76 1.65 50.01
N GLY A 27 -19.78 2.85 50.58
CA GLY A 27 -19.06 4.00 50.04
C GLY A 27 -17.55 3.87 50.14
N THR A 28 -17.00 3.28 51.21
CA THR A 28 -15.55 3.10 51.32
C THR A 28 -15.00 2.11 50.29
N PRO A 29 -15.56 0.89 50.09
CA PRO A 29 -15.14 0.01 49.01
C PRO A 29 -15.37 0.61 47.62
N ALA A 30 -16.49 1.32 47.40
CA ALA A 30 -16.76 1.98 46.13
C ALA A 30 -15.74 3.08 45.83
N ALA A 31 -15.38 3.92 46.81
CA ALA A 31 -14.37 4.96 46.66
C ALA A 31 -12.98 4.35 46.38
N LEU A 32 -12.61 3.29 47.11
CA LEU A 32 -11.37 2.55 46.84
C LEU A 32 -11.33 1.96 45.43
N TRP A 33 -12.45 1.41 44.97
CA TRP A 33 -12.59 0.91 43.61
C TRP A 33 -12.44 2.01 42.56
N ILE A 34 -13.09 3.16 42.77
CA ILE A 34 -13.01 4.31 41.87
C ILE A 34 -11.57 4.82 41.77
N VAL A 35 -10.89 4.96 42.91
CA VAL A 35 -9.49 5.42 42.94
C VAL A 35 -8.57 4.42 42.25
N SER A 36 -8.73 3.12 42.54
CA SER A 36 -7.93 2.06 41.89
C SER A 36 -8.16 2.01 40.38
N PHE A 37 -9.41 2.18 39.94
CA PHE A 37 -9.76 2.20 38.53
C PHE A 37 -9.17 3.45 37.84
N GLY A 38 -9.30 4.62 38.46
CA GLY A 38 -8.72 5.87 37.97
C GLY A 38 -7.20 5.78 37.81
N PHE A 39 -6.51 5.24 38.82
CA PHE A 39 -5.06 5.02 38.74
C PHE A 39 -4.69 4.08 37.59
N ARG A 40 -5.41 2.97 37.42
CA ARG A 40 -5.16 2.03 36.32
C ARG A 40 -5.40 2.66 34.94
N MET A 41 -6.44 3.47 34.81
CA MET A 41 -6.71 4.24 33.58
C MET A 41 -5.61 5.25 33.27
N LEU A 42 -5.08 5.95 34.28
CA LEU A 42 -3.96 6.88 34.10
C LEU A 42 -2.70 6.16 33.62
N VAL A 43 -2.35 5.03 34.25
CA VAL A 43 -1.19 4.23 33.83
C VAL A 43 -1.34 3.75 32.39
N TRP A 44 -2.53 3.26 32.03
CA TRP A 44 -2.82 2.82 30.66
C TRP A 44 -2.72 3.97 29.66
N SER A 45 -3.30 5.13 29.97
CA SER A 45 -3.25 6.32 29.10
C SER A 45 -1.83 6.83 28.87
N LEU A 46 -0.97 6.77 29.89
CA LEU A 46 0.44 7.14 29.76
C LEU A 46 1.21 6.17 28.86
N GLN A 47 0.94 4.86 28.98
CA GLN A 47 1.54 3.84 28.11
C GLN A 47 1.09 4.02 26.65
N ASP A 48 -0.20 4.24 26.44
CA ASP A 48 -0.79 4.49 25.12
C ASP A 48 -0.24 5.77 24.49
N SER A 49 -0.11 6.86 25.27
CA SER A 49 0.49 8.12 24.81
C SER A 49 1.95 7.95 24.38
N LYS A 50 2.72 7.12 25.08
CA LYS A 50 4.11 6.81 24.71
C LYS A 50 4.18 6.03 23.39
N ALA A 51 3.32 5.03 23.21
CA ALA A 51 3.26 4.26 21.97
C ALA A 51 2.86 5.15 20.79
N ASN A 52 1.80 5.94 20.93
CA ASN A 52 1.35 6.90 19.92
C ASN A 52 2.41 7.96 19.59
N GLY A 53 3.19 8.40 20.59
CA GLY A 53 4.31 9.31 20.38
C GLY A 53 5.43 8.69 19.53
N PHE A 54 5.77 7.43 19.80
CA PHE A 54 6.76 6.69 19.03
C PHE A 54 6.30 6.47 17.57
N ASP A 55 5.03 6.08 17.38
CA ASP A 55 4.47 5.87 16.05
C ASP A 55 4.47 7.16 15.22
N ARG A 56 4.07 8.29 15.81
CA ARG A 56 4.13 9.61 15.14
C ARG A 56 5.55 9.99 14.76
N GLN A 57 6.54 9.76 15.64
CA GLN A 57 7.94 10.07 15.33
C GLN A 57 8.46 9.20 14.18
N ARG A 58 8.11 7.91 14.19
CA ARG A 58 8.49 6.96 13.14
C ARG A 58 7.85 7.33 11.80
N GLU A 59 6.57 7.67 11.78
CA GLU A 59 5.88 8.12 10.58
C GLU A 59 6.51 9.40 10.01
N GLN A 60 6.78 10.39 10.88
CA GLN A 60 7.46 11.62 10.47
C GLN A 60 8.86 11.35 9.92
N TRP A 61 9.59 10.40 10.52
CA TRP A 61 10.90 10.00 10.03
C TRP A 61 10.83 9.37 8.64
N ILE A 62 9.91 8.40 8.42
CA ILE A 62 9.68 7.79 7.11
C ILE A 62 9.30 8.85 6.07
N LEU A 63 8.39 9.77 6.41
CA LEU A 63 7.98 10.84 5.50
C LEU A 63 9.12 11.80 5.17
N ARG A 64 10.00 12.11 6.14
CA ARG A 64 11.18 12.94 5.89
C ARG A 64 12.18 12.22 5.00
N GLU A 65 12.47 10.95 5.28
CA GLU A 65 13.45 10.19 4.51
C GLU A 65 12.96 9.90 3.09
N THR A 66 11.68 9.55 2.92
CA THR A 66 11.05 9.41 1.60
C THR A 66 11.03 10.73 0.84
N ARG A 67 10.74 11.87 1.48
CA ARG A 67 10.86 13.20 0.83
C ARG A 67 12.30 13.55 0.47
N ARG A 68 13.27 13.20 1.33
CA ARG A 68 14.70 13.41 1.06
C ARG A 68 15.18 12.56 -0.11
N ALA A 69 14.81 11.29 -0.14
CA ALA A 69 15.07 10.39 -1.25
C ALA A 69 14.38 10.87 -2.55
N ARG A 70 13.12 11.33 -2.47
CA ARG A 70 12.39 11.90 -3.61
C ARG A 70 13.01 13.20 -4.14
N ARG A 71 13.69 13.99 -3.30
CA ARG A 71 14.49 15.14 -3.78
C ARG A 71 15.71 14.71 -4.61
N ALA A 72 16.17 13.46 -4.47
CA ALA A 72 17.26 12.90 -5.26
C ALA A 72 16.76 12.06 -6.47
N LEU A 73 15.51 11.58 -6.44
CA LEU A 73 14.88 10.85 -7.54
C LEU A 73 13.98 11.79 -8.36
N GLN A 74 14.51 12.27 -9.48
CA GLN A 74 13.72 13.00 -10.47
C GLN A 74 13.09 11.99 -11.43
N ILE A 75 11.76 11.92 -11.43
CA ILE A 75 11.01 11.19 -12.46
C ILE A 75 11.07 12.06 -13.72
N LEU A 76 11.81 11.60 -14.73
CA LEU A 76 11.96 12.32 -16.00
C LEU A 76 10.76 12.11 -16.92
N ASN A 77 10.21 10.90 -16.91
CA ASN A 77 9.04 10.53 -17.69
C ASN A 77 8.30 9.37 -17.03
N THR A 78 6.99 9.30 -17.29
CA THR A 78 6.13 8.17 -16.94
C THR A 78 5.22 7.91 -18.12
N THR A 79 5.34 6.72 -18.71
CA THR A 79 4.48 6.26 -19.81
C THR A 79 3.76 5.01 -19.34
N PHE A 80 2.53 4.83 -19.78
CA PHE A 80 1.74 3.65 -19.48
C PHE A 80 0.92 3.28 -20.69
N ILE A 81 0.76 1.98 -20.93
CA ILE A 81 -0.07 1.45 -21.99
C ILE A 81 -1.01 0.45 -21.34
N THR A 82 -2.30 0.61 -21.58
CA THR A 82 -3.33 -0.34 -21.16
C THR A 82 -3.88 -1.07 -22.36
N ALA A 83 -4.46 -2.24 -22.12
CA ALA A 83 -5.12 -3.04 -23.15
C ALA A 83 -6.51 -2.47 -23.54
N HIS A 84 -6.75 -1.19 -23.29
CA HIS A 84 -7.92 -0.43 -23.71
C HIS A 84 -7.58 0.34 -24.99
N GLN A 85 -8.58 0.82 -25.74
CA GLN A 85 -8.32 1.58 -26.97
C GLN A 85 -7.55 2.87 -26.65
N ASN A 86 -6.65 3.29 -27.55
CA ASN A 86 -5.77 4.44 -27.34
C ASN A 86 -6.53 5.74 -26.99
N ASP A 87 -7.70 5.96 -27.59
CA ASP A 87 -8.51 7.16 -27.35
C ASP A 87 -9.06 7.26 -25.91
N ASP A 88 -9.07 6.15 -25.15
CA ASP A 88 -9.64 6.09 -23.80
C ASP A 88 -8.58 5.97 -22.69
N GLN A 89 -7.28 5.95 -23.01
CA GLN A 89 -6.23 5.67 -22.01
C GLN A 89 -6.19 6.67 -20.86
N GLU A 90 -6.37 7.98 -21.12
CA GLU A 90 -6.42 9.00 -20.08
C GLU A 90 -7.63 8.80 -19.15
N LEU A 91 -8.79 8.48 -19.72
CA LEU A 91 -10.02 8.20 -18.96
C LEU A 91 -9.86 6.96 -18.10
N VAL A 92 -9.29 5.89 -18.66
CA VAL A 92 -9.00 4.64 -17.94
C VAL A 92 -8.02 4.89 -16.80
N ALA A 93 -7.00 5.73 -16.98
CA ALA A 93 -6.06 6.08 -15.91
C ALA A 93 -6.76 6.81 -14.75
N VAL A 94 -7.69 7.73 -15.05
CA VAL A 94 -8.51 8.40 -14.03
C VAL A 94 -9.42 7.40 -13.31
N GLU A 95 -10.03 6.47 -14.04
CA GLU A 95 -10.89 5.43 -13.45
C GLU A 95 -10.09 4.46 -12.56
N MET A 96 -8.87 4.07 -12.95
CA MET A 96 -7.94 3.29 -12.13
C MET A 96 -7.60 4.01 -10.82
N LEU A 97 -7.26 5.30 -10.89
CA LEU A 97 -6.97 6.13 -9.70
C LEU A 97 -8.17 6.21 -8.75
N ASN A 98 -9.39 6.17 -9.29
CA ASN A 98 -10.63 6.20 -8.53
C ASN A 98 -11.09 4.81 -8.04
N ASN A 99 -10.30 3.76 -8.21
CA ASN A 99 -10.62 2.36 -7.87
C ASN A 99 -11.91 1.84 -8.54
N LEU A 100 -12.23 2.34 -9.74
CA LEU A 100 -13.38 1.88 -10.51
C LEU A 100 -13.05 0.59 -11.27
N SER A 101 -14.03 -0.29 -11.46
CA SER A 101 -13.82 -1.54 -12.21
C SER A 101 -13.75 -1.27 -13.71
N ILE A 102 -12.54 -1.11 -14.22
CA ILE A 102 -12.23 -0.85 -15.64
C ILE A 102 -12.20 -2.12 -16.52
N ILE A 103 -12.41 -3.30 -15.93
CA ILE A 103 -12.29 -4.59 -16.61
C ILE A 103 -13.65 -5.06 -17.09
N THR A 104 -13.77 -5.21 -18.41
CA THR A 104 -14.97 -5.70 -19.11
C THR A 104 -14.91 -7.20 -19.37
N SER A 105 -16.07 -7.83 -19.54
CA SER A 105 -16.16 -9.24 -19.92
C SER A 105 -15.76 -9.40 -21.39
N GLN A 106 -14.70 -10.14 -21.66
CA GLN A 106 -14.20 -10.41 -23.00
C GLN A 106 -13.84 -11.88 -23.17
N ILE A 107 -13.71 -12.32 -24.42
CA ILE A 107 -13.24 -13.67 -24.74
C ILE A 107 -11.71 -13.66 -24.65
N ASP A 108 -11.16 -14.57 -23.84
CA ASP A 108 -9.72 -14.78 -23.69
C ASP A 108 -9.09 -15.25 -25.02
N TRP A 109 -7.77 -15.10 -25.17
CA TRP A 109 -7.00 -15.58 -26.33
C TRP A 109 -7.18 -17.08 -26.59
N LYS A 110 -7.52 -17.86 -25.56
CA LYS A 110 -7.81 -19.30 -25.67
C LYS A 110 -9.26 -19.62 -26.07
N GLY A 111 -10.07 -18.61 -26.39
CA GLY A 111 -11.49 -18.77 -26.73
C GLY A 111 -12.39 -19.01 -25.52
N ASN A 112 -11.88 -18.81 -24.30
CA ASN A 112 -12.69 -18.93 -23.09
C ASN A 112 -13.59 -17.70 -22.97
N GLU A 113 -14.90 -17.92 -23.04
CA GLU A 113 -15.89 -16.86 -22.84
C GLU A 113 -15.95 -16.43 -21.37
N SER A 114 -16.47 -15.23 -21.11
CA SER A 114 -16.82 -14.69 -19.79
C SER A 114 -15.67 -14.35 -18.82
N GLN A 115 -14.43 -14.21 -19.32
CA GLN A 115 -13.35 -13.70 -18.48
C GLN A 115 -13.41 -12.17 -18.39
N ARG A 116 -13.26 -11.63 -17.18
CA ARG A 116 -13.07 -10.19 -16.98
C ARG A 116 -11.61 -9.88 -17.27
N VAL A 117 -11.31 -9.46 -18.51
CA VAL A 117 -9.96 -9.10 -18.97
C VAL A 117 -10.02 -7.94 -19.96
N SER A 118 -8.99 -7.08 -19.96
CA SER A 118 -8.72 -6.16 -21.05
C SER A 118 -7.74 -6.80 -22.03
N ARG A 119 -7.88 -6.49 -23.32
CA ARG A 119 -7.14 -7.17 -24.40
C ARG A 119 -6.67 -6.18 -25.46
N PHE A 120 -5.40 -6.28 -25.83
CA PHE A 120 -4.85 -5.62 -27.01
C PHE A 120 -5.43 -6.20 -28.30
N ALA A 121 -5.64 -5.34 -29.30
CA ALA A 121 -5.88 -5.81 -30.66
C ALA A 121 -4.62 -6.57 -31.13
N VAL A 122 -4.84 -7.83 -31.53
CA VAL A 122 -3.80 -8.74 -32.00
C VAL A 122 -4.27 -9.27 -33.34
N ASP A 123 -3.42 -9.17 -34.35
CA ASP A 123 -3.72 -9.77 -35.65
C ASP A 123 -3.63 -11.30 -35.56
N PRO A 124 -4.42 -12.07 -36.34
CA PRO A 124 -4.48 -13.53 -36.21
C PRO A 124 -3.14 -14.25 -36.41
N GLU A 125 -2.19 -13.61 -37.08
CA GLU A 125 -0.85 -14.14 -37.37
C GLU A 125 0.25 -13.58 -36.44
N GLU A 126 -0.10 -12.69 -35.52
CA GLU A 126 0.84 -11.99 -34.66
C GLU A 126 1.29 -12.90 -33.50
N THR A 127 2.59 -13.18 -33.43
CA THR A 127 3.17 -13.99 -32.33
C THR A 127 3.28 -13.15 -31.06
N THR A 128 3.16 -13.77 -29.87
CA THR A 128 3.30 -13.09 -28.56
C THR A 128 4.59 -12.25 -28.45
N ASN A 129 5.69 -12.73 -29.04
CA ASN A 129 6.96 -11.98 -29.09
C ASN A 129 6.83 -10.65 -29.83
N PHE A 130 6.13 -10.64 -30.96
CA PHE A 130 5.94 -9.44 -31.78
C PHE A 130 5.03 -8.43 -31.07
N LEU A 131 3.98 -8.91 -30.39
CA LEU A 131 3.13 -8.06 -29.57
C LEU A 131 3.92 -7.37 -28.45
N ILE A 132 4.78 -8.10 -27.74
CA ILE A 132 5.61 -7.53 -26.68
C ILE A 132 6.62 -6.53 -27.26
N ALA A 133 7.23 -6.84 -28.41
CA ALA A 133 8.14 -5.93 -29.09
C ALA A 133 7.45 -4.61 -29.50
N ARG A 134 6.23 -4.70 -30.05
CA ARG A 134 5.40 -3.53 -30.40
C ARG A 134 5.12 -2.67 -29.17
N LEU A 135 4.65 -3.28 -28.07
CA LEU A 135 4.37 -2.55 -26.83
C LEU A 135 5.61 -1.89 -26.25
N PHE A 136 6.77 -2.56 -26.26
CA PHE A 136 8.03 -1.95 -25.84
C PHE A 136 8.43 -0.79 -26.74
N SER A 137 8.26 -0.90 -28.05
CA SER A 137 8.55 0.19 -28.98
C SER A 137 7.67 1.40 -28.73
N GLU A 138 6.37 1.19 -28.46
CA GLU A 138 5.45 2.27 -28.11
C GLU A 138 5.85 2.93 -26.78
N LEU A 139 6.22 2.16 -25.76
CA LEU A 139 6.72 2.69 -24.49
C LEU A 139 8.01 3.51 -24.65
N LEU A 140 8.89 3.08 -25.55
CA LEU A 140 10.16 3.73 -25.83
C LEU A 140 10.00 5.02 -26.66
N ALA A 141 8.99 5.10 -27.53
CA ALA A 141 8.76 6.26 -28.38
C ALA A 141 8.53 7.56 -27.57
N ASP A 142 7.89 7.44 -26.41
CA ASP A 142 7.60 8.57 -25.54
C ASP A 142 8.75 8.93 -24.60
N LEU A 143 9.84 8.13 -24.54
CA LEU A 143 10.98 8.45 -23.69
C LEU A 143 11.75 9.67 -24.23
N PRO A 144 12.13 10.63 -23.36
CA PRO A 144 12.87 11.81 -23.77
C PRO A 144 14.36 11.46 -24.00
N ILE A 145 14.64 10.70 -25.06
CA ILE A 145 15.97 10.14 -25.36
C ILE A 145 17.05 11.23 -25.42
N GLY A 146 16.71 12.41 -25.95
CA GLY A 146 17.62 13.55 -26.04
C GLY A 146 17.98 14.22 -24.70
N GLN A 147 17.35 13.84 -23.59
CA GLN A 147 17.71 14.32 -22.25
C GLN A 147 18.70 13.38 -21.54
N PHE A 148 18.97 12.19 -22.10
CA PHE A 148 19.91 11.27 -21.48
C PHE A 148 21.36 11.75 -21.67
N PRO A 149 22.21 11.66 -20.63
CA PRO A 149 23.63 11.98 -20.78
C PRO A 149 24.31 10.95 -21.69
N GLU A 150 25.03 11.39 -22.73
CA GLU A 150 25.73 10.53 -23.71
C GLU A 150 26.72 9.52 -23.09
N LYS A 151 27.12 9.70 -21.82
CA LYS A 151 28.09 8.86 -21.11
C LYS A 151 27.52 8.14 -19.89
N ALA A 152 26.21 8.18 -19.67
CA ALA A 152 25.58 7.50 -18.54
C ALA A 152 25.22 6.05 -18.87
N SER A 153 25.46 5.14 -17.94
CA SER A 153 24.88 3.79 -17.96
C SER A 153 23.48 3.88 -17.37
N LEU A 154 22.47 3.41 -18.10
CA LEU A 154 21.10 3.34 -17.63
C LEU A 154 20.87 2.00 -16.96
N VAL A 155 20.25 2.02 -15.79
CA VAL A 155 19.83 0.81 -15.10
C VAL A 155 18.38 0.53 -15.46
N VAL A 156 18.12 -0.64 -16.05
CA VAL A 156 16.78 -1.08 -16.43
C VAL A 156 16.34 -2.20 -15.49
N ILE A 157 15.15 -2.01 -14.91
CA ILE A 157 14.46 -2.99 -14.06
C ILE A 157 13.19 -3.39 -14.80
N LEU A 158 13.06 -4.68 -15.09
CA LEU A 158 11.90 -5.23 -15.76
C LEU A 158 11.14 -6.12 -14.78
N ASP A 159 9.99 -5.66 -14.31
CA ASP A 159 9.06 -6.46 -13.52
C ASP A 159 7.96 -7.00 -14.45
N ILE A 160 8.06 -8.29 -14.81
CA ILE A 160 7.24 -8.90 -15.86
C ILE A 160 6.57 -10.17 -15.35
N SER A 161 5.25 -10.25 -15.54
CA SER A 161 4.48 -11.48 -15.41
C SER A 161 3.97 -11.89 -16.79
N SER A 162 4.68 -12.81 -17.46
CA SER A 162 4.30 -13.29 -18.80
C SER A 162 4.43 -14.82 -18.92
N SER A 163 3.84 -15.37 -19.99
CA SER A 163 4.01 -16.80 -20.34
C SER A 163 5.40 -17.12 -20.92
N LEU A 164 6.17 -16.09 -21.31
CA LEU A 164 7.52 -16.25 -21.84
C LEU A 164 8.56 -16.28 -20.70
N PRO A 165 9.67 -17.02 -20.87
CA PRO A 165 10.77 -16.95 -19.92
C PRO A 165 11.37 -15.55 -19.94
N PHE A 166 11.80 -15.08 -18.77
CA PHE A 166 12.36 -13.74 -18.60
C PHE A 166 13.53 -13.43 -19.55
N VAL A 167 14.36 -14.44 -19.87
CA VAL A 167 15.46 -14.30 -20.83
C VAL A 167 14.96 -13.91 -22.23
N ALA A 168 13.88 -14.52 -22.71
CA ALA A 168 13.31 -14.20 -24.02
C ALA A 168 12.74 -12.77 -24.03
N VAL A 169 12.11 -12.33 -22.94
CA VAL A 169 11.60 -10.95 -22.86
C VAL A 169 12.73 -9.94 -22.79
N ARG A 170 13.83 -10.26 -22.11
CA ARG A 170 15.04 -9.42 -22.11
C ARG A 170 15.64 -9.30 -23.51
N GLU A 171 15.75 -10.40 -24.26
CA GLU A 171 16.24 -10.37 -25.64
C GLU A 171 15.37 -9.49 -26.54
N ILE A 172 14.04 -9.56 -26.40
CA ILE A 172 13.11 -8.67 -27.12
C ILE A 172 13.36 -7.21 -26.72
N TRP A 173 13.52 -6.93 -25.43
CA TRP A 173 13.82 -5.58 -24.95
C TRP A 173 15.16 -5.04 -25.50
N ASP A 174 16.22 -5.85 -25.48
CA ASP A 174 17.53 -5.50 -26.05
C ASP A 174 17.42 -5.18 -27.55
N GLN A 175 16.66 -5.97 -28.30
CA GLN A 175 16.42 -5.74 -29.72
C GLN A 175 15.72 -4.40 -29.96
N VAL A 176 14.58 -4.15 -29.29
CA VAL A 176 13.82 -2.91 -29.46
C VAL A 176 14.65 -1.69 -29.00
N TRP A 177 15.44 -1.84 -27.94
CA TRP A 177 16.34 -0.79 -27.47
C TRP A 177 17.40 -0.42 -28.52
N GLN A 178 18.02 -1.40 -29.19
CA GLN A 178 18.96 -1.15 -30.27
C GLN A 178 18.30 -0.50 -31.49
N GLU A 179 17.10 -0.97 -31.87
CA GLU A 179 16.33 -0.43 -32.99
C GLU A 179 15.85 1.01 -32.75
N SER A 180 15.62 1.40 -31.50
CA SER A 180 15.21 2.75 -31.11
C SER A 180 16.32 3.81 -31.27
N GLY A 181 17.55 3.41 -31.59
CA GLY A 181 18.67 4.32 -31.83
C GLY A 181 19.27 4.94 -30.56
N ILE A 182 18.96 4.39 -29.39
CA ILE A 182 19.51 4.86 -28.11
C ILE A 182 20.93 4.31 -27.93
N SER A 183 21.91 5.21 -27.82
CA SER A 183 23.34 4.86 -27.69
C SER A 183 23.81 4.58 -26.27
N CYS A 184 22.95 4.75 -25.27
CA CYS A 184 23.30 4.53 -23.86
C CYS A 184 23.46 3.03 -23.56
N ALA A 185 24.49 2.69 -22.79
CA ALA A 185 24.66 1.34 -22.28
C ALA A 185 23.58 1.04 -21.23
N VAL A 186 23.04 -0.18 -21.25
CA VAL A 186 22.01 -0.64 -20.33
C VAL A 186 22.58 -1.72 -19.41
N GLU A 187 22.36 -1.54 -18.11
CA GLU A 187 22.64 -2.54 -17.08
C GLU A 187 21.32 -3.08 -16.52
N TYR A 188 21.20 -4.41 -16.44
CA TYR A 188 20.00 -5.07 -15.92
C TYR A 188 20.17 -5.42 -14.45
N VAL A 189 19.26 -4.93 -13.62
CA VAL A 189 19.12 -5.42 -12.24
C VAL A 189 18.04 -6.48 -12.22
N ALA A 190 18.37 -7.67 -11.70
CA ALA A 190 17.39 -8.71 -11.48
C ALA A 190 16.44 -8.28 -10.36
N SER A 191 15.14 -8.25 -10.66
CA SER A 191 14.05 -8.10 -9.69
C SER A 191 13.82 -9.39 -8.91
#